data_AF-A0A821VE33-F1
#
_entry.id   AF-A0A821VE33-F1
#
_cell.length_a   1.000
_cell.length_b   1.000
_cell.length_c   1.000
_cell.angle_alpha   90.00
_cell.angle_beta   90.00
_cell.angle_gamma   90.00
#
_symmetry.space_group_name_H-M   'P 1'
#
loop_
_entity.id
_entity.type
_entity.pdbx_description
1 polymer ?
#
loop_
_entity_poly.entity_id
_entity_poly.type
_entity_poly.pdbx_seq_one_letter_code
_entity_poly.pdbx_strand_id
1 'polypeptide(L)'
;MRNININIKLIIPAIQVKIEIEAHAAITDEPTSTIIHSALRAYPLGAAGQLPKNESLMLMIQRQRTTETVGADWSFTRKIEKKYRGEGFILHQDKKLIIFTKKTNLSILKQNKHWCTDGTFKMCPDDYYQLFILHAMMIDAIIPLVYGLLIGNSAEDYNLFFEKVLKQDNFQPESNMTDFETGTIQSVKDLLSTILHKGCLFHFSQAVWRQVQRKGLTTKYNEDEVFRLNVKQLIALAFVSLD
;
A
#
# COMPACT_ATOMS: atom_id res chain seq x y z
N MET A 1 -13.21 -16.63 26.09
CA MET A 1 -12.17 -17.59 25.65
C MET A 1 -12.63 -18.68 24.65
N ARG A 2 -13.88 -19.19 24.66
CA ARG A 2 -14.32 -20.22 23.68
C ARG A 2 -14.54 -19.73 22.25
N ASN A 3 -15.03 -18.51 22.04
CA ASN A 3 -15.38 -18.00 20.69
C ASN A 3 -14.18 -17.61 19.81
N ILE A 4 -13.07 -17.14 20.39
CA ILE A 4 -11.86 -16.77 19.63
C ILE A 4 -11.17 -18.03 19.09
N ASN A 5 -11.13 -19.10 19.89
CA ASN A 5 -10.52 -20.38 19.51
C ASN A 5 -11.31 -21.11 18.42
N ILE A 6 -12.64 -20.95 18.41
CA ILE A 6 -13.50 -21.47 17.33
C ILE A 6 -13.23 -20.71 16.04
N ASN A 7 -13.15 -19.38 16.07
CA ASN A 7 -12.95 -18.57 14.87
C ASN A 7 -11.57 -18.83 14.21
N ILE A 8 -10.51 -18.98 15.01
CA ILE A 8 -9.17 -19.36 14.49
C ILE A 8 -9.20 -20.76 13.84
N LYS A 9 -9.88 -21.73 14.46
CA LYS A 9 -10.04 -23.09 13.89
C LYS A 9 -10.82 -23.11 12.57
N LEU A 10 -11.67 -22.11 12.31
CA LEU A 10 -12.44 -22.00 11.07
C LEU A 10 -11.70 -21.20 9.97
N ILE A 11 -10.78 -20.31 10.33
CA ILE A 11 -9.97 -19.51 9.39
C ILE A 11 -8.81 -20.33 8.80
N ILE A 12 -8.18 -21.21 9.59
CA ILE A 12 -7.05 -22.03 9.14
C ILE A 12 -7.40 -22.86 7.88
N PRO A 13 -8.55 -23.57 7.82
CA PRO A 13 -8.97 -24.27 6.60
C PRO A 13 -9.07 -23.35 5.38
N ALA A 14 -9.61 -22.13 5.55
CA ALA A 14 -9.80 -21.19 4.43
C ALA A 14 -8.47 -20.72 3.83
N ILE A 15 -7.46 -20.50 4.67
CA ILE A 15 -6.09 -20.18 4.23
C ILE A 15 -5.47 -21.39 3.53
N GLN A 16 -5.63 -22.59 4.09
CA GLN A 16 -5.08 -23.82 3.54
C GLN A 16 -5.63 -24.10 2.13
N VAL A 17 -6.94 -23.97 1.94
CA VAL A 17 -7.57 -24.11 0.60
C VAL A 17 -7.05 -23.08 -0.38
N LYS A 18 -6.80 -21.84 0.07
CA LYS A 18 -6.24 -20.81 -0.79
C LYS A 18 -4.84 -21.19 -1.29
N ILE A 19 -3.98 -21.66 -0.39
CA ILE A 19 -2.61 -22.12 -0.70
C ILE A 19 -2.66 -23.32 -1.65
N GLU A 20 -3.56 -24.28 -1.42
CA GLU A 20 -3.72 -25.45 -2.29
C GLU A 20 -4.17 -25.08 -3.69
N ILE A 21 -5.14 -24.17 -3.82
CA ILE A 21 -5.59 -23.66 -5.11
C ILE A 21 -4.47 -22.91 -5.82
N GLU A 22 -3.72 -22.06 -5.12
CA GLU A 22 -2.56 -21.33 -5.68
C GLU A 22 -1.48 -22.30 -6.18
N ALA A 23 -1.10 -23.29 -5.36
CA ALA A 23 -0.09 -24.29 -5.71
C ALA A 23 -0.52 -25.15 -6.89
N HIS A 24 -1.78 -25.60 -6.91
CA HIS A 24 -2.31 -26.42 -8.00
C HIS A 24 -2.38 -25.59 -9.29
N ALA A 25 -2.92 -24.37 -9.24
CA ALA A 25 -3.02 -23.48 -10.41
C ALA A 25 -1.66 -23.10 -11.02
N ALA A 26 -0.57 -23.16 -10.26
CA ALA A 26 0.78 -22.88 -10.74
C ALA A 26 1.37 -24.00 -11.61
N ILE A 27 0.87 -25.23 -11.49
CA ILE A 27 1.47 -26.42 -12.13
C ILE A 27 0.52 -27.14 -13.10
N THR A 28 -0.71 -26.65 -13.26
CA THR A 28 -1.74 -27.28 -14.09
C THR A 28 -2.44 -26.30 -15.02
N ASP A 29 -2.85 -26.79 -16.19
CA ASP A 29 -3.69 -26.08 -17.16
C ASP A 29 -5.19 -26.43 -17.03
N GLU A 30 -5.59 -27.20 -16.01
CA GLU A 30 -7.00 -27.60 -15.79
C GLU A 30 -7.97 -26.41 -15.72
N PRO A 31 -9.25 -26.55 -16.10
CA PRO A 31 -10.21 -25.46 -15.94
C PRO A 31 -10.29 -24.94 -14.49
N THR A 32 -10.46 -23.62 -14.32
CA THR A 32 -10.57 -22.97 -12.99
C THR A 32 -11.64 -23.61 -12.10
N SER A 33 -12.76 -24.02 -12.70
CA SER A 33 -13.84 -24.73 -12.02
C SER A 33 -13.40 -26.08 -11.46
N THR A 34 -12.55 -26.82 -12.18
CA THR A 34 -12.02 -28.12 -11.76
C THR A 34 -11.10 -27.98 -10.55
N ILE A 35 -10.18 -27.00 -10.58
CA ILE A 35 -9.28 -26.72 -9.46
C ILE A 35 -10.07 -26.36 -8.20
N ILE A 36 -11.03 -25.44 -8.31
CA ILE A 36 -11.88 -25.04 -7.19
C ILE A 36 -12.66 -26.24 -6.65
N HIS A 37 -13.31 -27.03 -7.52
CA HIS A 37 -14.09 -28.17 -7.09
C HIS A 37 -13.22 -29.25 -6.42
N SER A 38 -11.98 -29.46 -6.89
CA SER A 38 -11.04 -30.40 -6.29
C SER A 38 -10.63 -29.99 -4.88
N ALA A 39 -10.29 -28.70 -4.68
CA ALA A 39 -9.88 -28.16 -3.39
C ALA A 39 -11.04 -28.12 -2.38
N LEU A 40 -12.25 -27.81 -2.86
CA LEU A 40 -13.43 -27.76 -2.00
C LEU A 40 -13.90 -29.14 -1.53
N ARG A 41 -13.51 -30.23 -2.21
CA ARG A 41 -13.89 -31.59 -1.81
C ARG A 41 -13.31 -31.99 -0.45
N ALA A 42 -12.13 -31.48 -0.12
CA ALA A 42 -11.46 -31.70 1.16
C ALA A 42 -11.84 -30.64 2.22
N TYR A 43 -12.67 -29.65 1.87
CA TYR A 43 -12.95 -28.51 2.73
C TYR A 43 -13.99 -28.84 3.82
N PRO A 44 -13.74 -28.53 5.10
CA PRO A 44 -14.67 -28.83 6.17
C PRO A 44 -15.96 -28.01 6.07
N LEU A 45 -17.14 -28.66 6.09
CA LEU A 45 -18.45 -27.98 6.07
C LEU A 45 -18.61 -26.95 7.20
N GLY A 46 -18.04 -27.22 8.38
CA GLY A 46 -18.07 -26.31 9.53
C GLY A 46 -17.35 -24.97 9.29
N ALA A 47 -16.46 -24.91 8.28
CA ALA A 47 -15.71 -23.72 7.88
C ALA A 47 -16.28 -23.05 6.62
N ALA A 48 -17.42 -23.50 6.09
CA ALA A 48 -18.04 -22.96 4.87
C ALA A 48 -18.29 -21.45 4.94
N GLY A 49 -18.65 -20.92 6.11
CA GLY A 49 -18.87 -19.48 6.30
C GLY A 49 -17.62 -18.60 6.21
N GLN A 50 -16.42 -19.20 6.26
CA GLN A 50 -15.14 -18.50 6.10
C GLN A 50 -14.55 -18.67 4.69
N LEU A 51 -15.25 -19.38 3.79
CA LEU A 51 -14.76 -19.62 2.45
C LEU A 51 -14.72 -18.29 1.66
N PRO A 52 -13.59 -17.99 0.98
CA PRO A 52 -13.55 -16.90 0.03
C PRO A 52 -14.63 -17.04 -1.04
N LYS A 53 -15.15 -15.92 -1.56
CA LYS A 53 -16.11 -15.95 -2.67
C LYS A 53 -15.47 -16.64 -3.89
N ASN A 54 -16.27 -17.43 -4.60
CA ASN A 54 -15.81 -18.14 -5.81
C ASN A 54 -15.17 -17.20 -6.84
N GLU A 55 -15.72 -16.00 -7.04
CA GLU A 55 -15.12 -14.98 -7.91
C GLU A 55 -13.69 -14.61 -7.52
N SER A 56 -13.42 -14.49 -6.21
CA SER A 56 -12.08 -14.18 -5.70
C SER A 56 -11.10 -15.34 -5.94
N LEU A 57 -11.55 -16.59 -5.79
CA LEU A 57 -10.76 -17.78 -6.11
C LEU A 57 -10.48 -17.89 -7.61
N MET A 58 -11.46 -17.56 -8.46
CA MET A 58 -11.28 -17.54 -9.91
C MET A 58 -10.25 -16.50 -10.34
N LEU A 59 -10.34 -15.28 -9.81
CA LEU A 59 -9.38 -14.21 -10.10
C LEU A 59 -7.97 -14.57 -9.63
N MET A 60 -7.85 -15.25 -8.50
CA MET A 60 -6.57 -15.74 -7.97
C MET A 60 -5.93 -16.78 -8.91
N ILE A 61 -6.70 -17.77 -9.37
CA ILE A 61 -6.22 -18.77 -10.35
C ILE A 61 -5.82 -18.10 -11.66
N GLN A 62 -6.65 -17.17 -12.17
CA GLN A 62 -6.33 -16.42 -13.39
C GLN A 62 -5.04 -15.63 -13.25
N ARG A 63 -4.83 -14.94 -12.11
CA ARG A 63 -3.57 -14.22 -11.80
C ARG A 63 -2.39 -15.17 -11.76
N GLN A 64 -2.51 -16.31 -11.08
CA GLN A 64 -1.43 -17.29 -10.99
C GLN A 64 -1.00 -17.79 -12.38
N ARG A 65 -1.95 -17.96 -13.30
CA ARG A 65 -1.69 -18.40 -14.68
C ARG A 65 -1.19 -17.32 -15.63
N THR A 66 -1.63 -16.08 -15.41
CA THR A 66 -1.13 -14.90 -16.15
C THR A 66 0.15 -14.34 -15.56
N THR A 67 0.61 -14.90 -14.44
CA THR A 67 1.97 -14.68 -13.96
C THR A 67 2.88 -15.41 -14.94
N GLU A 68 3.25 -14.73 -16.03
CA GLU A 68 4.43 -15.12 -16.79
C GLU A 68 5.55 -15.36 -15.76
N THR A 69 6.19 -16.53 -15.80
CA THR A 69 7.49 -16.72 -15.15
C THR A 69 8.43 -15.73 -15.81
N VAL A 70 8.47 -14.51 -15.28
CA VAL A 70 9.46 -13.51 -15.64
C VAL A 70 10.78 -14.18 -15.29
N GLY A 71 11.53 -14.59 -16.31
CA GLY A 71 12.81 -15.24 -16.14
C GLY A 71 13.68 -14.41 -15.20
N ALA A 72 14.52 -15.10 -14.41
CA ALA A 72 15.37 -14.55 -13.35
C ALA A 72 16.39 -13.47 -13.79
N ASP A 73 16.25 -12.92 -14.99
CA ASP A 73 17.00 -11.78 -15.50
C ASP A 73 16.08 -10.55 -15.53
N TRP A 74 15.82 -9.98 -14.36
CA TRP A 74 15.22 -8.65 -14.21
C TRP A 74 16.27 -7.55 -14.43
N SER A 75 17.20 -7.71 -15.38
CA SER A 75 18.04 -6.58 -15.74
C SER A 75 17.15 -5.46 -16.32
N PHE A 76 16.77 -4.51 -15.46
CA PHE A 76 15.96 -3.33 -15.75
C PHE A 76 16.77 -2.30 -16.58
N THR A 77 17.63 -2.80 -17.45
CA THR A 77 18.43 -2.07 -18.43
C THR A 77 17.66 -1.83 -19.73
N ARG A 78 16.49 -2.47 -19.91
CA ARG A 78 15.58 -2.15 -21.00
C ARG A 78 14.86 -0.84 -20.69
N LYS A 79 15.06 0.19 -21.53
CA LYS A 79 14.18 1.37 -21.56
C LYS A 79 12.74 0.87 -21.60
N ILE A 80 11.98 1.11 -20.55
CA ILE A 80 10.56 0.75 -20.55
C ILE A 80 9.86 1.81 -21.38
N GLU A 81 9.75 1.61 -22.69
CA GLU A 81 8.89 2.45 -23.53
C GLU A 81 7.47 1.91 -23.46
N LYS A 82 6.84 1.98 -22.27
CA LYS A 82 5.42 1.62 -22.12
C LYS A 82 4.57 2.87 -22.21
N LYS A 83 3.80 2.97 -23.30
CA LYS A 83 2.67 3.88 -23.41
C LYS A 83 1.48 3.27 -22.67
N TYR A 84 0.92 3.96 -21.68
CA TYR A 84 -0.35 3.55 -21.08
C TYR A 84 -1.46 4.40 -21.69
N ARG A 85 -2.35 3.78 -22.49
CA ARG A 85 -3.38 4.49 -23.29
C ARG A 85 -2.79 5.55 -24.25
N GLY A 86 -1.68 5.24 -24.92
CA GLY A 86 -1.06 6.10 -25.94
C GLY A 86 -0.14 7.22 -25.41
N GLU A 87 -0.18 7.53 -24.12
CA GLU A 87 0.72 8.50 -23.48
C GLU A 87 1.94 7.84 -22.84
N GLY A 88 3.11 8.49 -22.96
CA GLY A 88 4.31 8.09 -22.24
C GLY A 88 4.08 8.12 -20.73
N PHE A 89 4.44 7.04 -20.05
CA PHE A 89 4.16 6.84 -18.63
C PHE A 89 5.41 6.90 -17.75
N ILE A 90 6.60 7.09 -18.32
CA ILE A 90 7.86 7.18 -17.57
C ILE A 90 8.40 8.60 -17.69
N LEU A 91 8.58 9.22 -16.52
CA LEU A 91 9.13 10.56 -16.38
C LEU A 91 10.65 10.53 -16.21
N HIS A 92 11.16 9.57 -15.44
CA HIS A 92 12.59 9.43 -15.13
C HIS A 92 12.93 7.95 -14.97
N GLN A 93 14.11 7.53 -15.42
CA GLN A 93 14.62 6.17 -15.25
C GLN A 93 16.14 6.20 -15.13
N ASP A 94 16.65 5.84 -13.97
CA ASP A 94 18.05 5.46 -13.74
C ASP A 94 18.14 4.30 -12.74
N LYS A 95 19.37 3.95 -12.34
CA LYS A 95 19.62 2.82 -11.42
C LYS A 95 19.03 3.02 -10.02
N LYS A 96 18.88 4.27 -9.56
CA LYS A 96 18.43 4.61 -8.21
C LYS A 96 16.94 4.89 -8.15
N LEU A 97 16.37 5.37 -9.26
CA LEU A 97 15.01 5.88 -9.28
C LEU A 97 14.35 5.69 -10.64
N ILE A 98 13.12 5.18 -10.60
CA ILE A 98 12.20 5.22 -11.73
C ILE A 98 10.95 5.97 -11.31
N ILE A 99 10.52 6.94 -12.11
CA ILE A 99 9.28 7.66 -11.88
C ILE A 99 8.31 7.38 -13.01
N PHE A 100 7.12 6.92 -12.64
CA PHE A 100 6.00 6.72 -13.53
C PHE A 100 4.93 7.79 -13.30
N THR A 101 4.60 8.54 -14.35
CA THR A 101 3.51 9.51 -14.35
C THR A 101 3.18 9.94 -15.78
N LYS A 102 2.06 10.62 -15.94
CA LYS A 102 1.62 11.24 -17.20
C LYS A 102 1.61 12.75 -17.07
N LYS A 103 1.64 13.44 -18.22
CA LYS A 103 1.40 14.90 -18.26
C LYS A 103 0.05 15.25 -17.64
N THR A 104 -0.99 14.47 -17.93
CA THR A 104 -2.33 14.63 -17.34
C THR A 104 -2.32 14.51 -15.82
N ASN A 105 -1.56 13.55 -15.27
CA ASN A 105 -1.40 13.39 -13.82
C ASN A 105 -0.69 14.60 -13.19
N LEU A 106 0.35 15.13 -13.82
CA LEU A 106 1.05 16.34 -13.36
C LEU A 106 0.15 17.58 -13.42
N SER A 107 -0.69 17.71 -14.45
CA SER A 107 -1.70 18.77 -14.52
C SER A 107 -2.69 18.70 -13.36
N ILE A 108 -3.17 17.50 -13.01
CA ILE A 108 -4.04 17.30 -11.84
C ILE A 108 -3.28 17.66 -10.56
N LEU A 109 -2.04 17.19 -10.41
CA LEU A 109 -1.22 17.46 -9.24
C LEU A 109 -1.03 18.97 -9.02
N LYS A 110 -0.81 19.74 -10.09
CA LYS A 110 -0.67 21.21 -10.06
C LYS A 110 -1.94 21.94 -9.64
N GLN A 111 -3.11 21.43 -10.01
CA GLN A 111 -4.40 22.05 -9.66
C GLN A 111 -4.80 21.80 -8.20
N ASN A 112 -4.19 20.80 -7.55
CA ASN A 112 -4.55 20.41 -6.19
C ASN A 112 -3.53 20.94 -5.18
N LYS A 113 -4.04 21.63 -4.16
CA LYS A 113 -3.24 22.29 -3.11
C LYS A 113 -2.81 21.35 -1.99
N HIS A 114 -3.49 20.22 -1.84
CA HIS A 114 -3.24 19.28 -0.76
C HIS A 114 -2.73 17.96 -1.34
N TRP A 115 -1.48 17.64 -1.00
CA TRP A 115 -0.83 16.41 -1.44
C TRP A 115 -0.76 15.41 -0.29
N CYS A 116 -0.62 14.13 -0.65
CA CYS A 116 -0.30 13.07 0.29
C CYS A 116 0.77 12.18 -0.29
N THR A 117 1.67 11.68 0.55
CA THR A 117 2.70 10.72 0.14
C THR A 117 2.67 9.48 1.01
N ASP A 118 2.90 8.33 0.38
CA ASP A 118 2.86 7.03 1.02
C ASP A 118 3.91 6.09 0.40
N GLY A 119 4.61 5.34 1.24
CA GLY A 119 5.57 4.32 0.84
C GLY A 119 4.98 2.92 1.06
N THR A 120 5.04 2.06 0.04
CA THR A 120 4.65 0.65 0.16
C THR A 120 5.79 -0.30 -0.22
N PHE A 121 6.15 -1.16 0.73
CA PHE A 121 7.27 -2.09 0.61
C PHE A 121 6.87 -3.42 -0.03
N LYS A 122 5.64 -3.90 0.23
CA LYS A 122 5.19 -5.25 -0.17
C LYS A 122 4.97 -5.45 -1.67
N MET A 123 4.83 -4.35 -2.42
CA MET A 123 4.52 -4.35 -3.84
C MET A 123 5.72 -3.92 -4.69
N CYS A 124 6.91 -3.83 -4.09
CA CYS A 124 8.11 -3.37 -4.76
C CYS A 124 8.85 -4.55 -5.44
N PRO A 125 9.35 -4.41 -6.68
CA PRO A 125 10.28 -5.37 -7.27
C PRO A 125 11.55 -5.49 -6.43
N ASP A 126 12.20 -6.67 -6.46
CA ASP A 126 13.33 -7.00 -5.58
C ASP A 126 14.53 -6.03 -5.68
N ASP A 127 14.74 -5.39 -6.83
CA ASP A 127 15.81 -4.40 -7.03
C ASP A 127 15.56 -3.02 -6.41
N TYR A 128 14.36 -2.81 -5.85
CA TYR A 128 13.96 -1.54 -5.25
C TYR A 128 13.49 -1.76 -3.82
N TYR A 129 13.74 -0.76 -2.98
CA TYR A 129 13.39 -0.81 -1.57
C TYR A 129 11.90 -0.56 -1.34
N GLN A 130 11.31 0.36 -2.11
CA GLN A 130 9.91 0.71 -1.96
C GLN A 130 9.29 1.31 -3.22
N LEU A 131 7.97 1.16 -3.32
CA LEU A 131 7.13 1.95 -4.19
C LEU A 131 6.63 3.17 -3.40
N PHE A 132 7.12 4.34 -3.73
CA PHE A 132 6.69 5.61 -3.18
C PHE A 132 5.63 6.26 -4.08
N ILE A 133 4.55 6.78 -3.51
CA ILE A 133 3.43 7.31 -4.29
C ILE A 133 3.06 8.70 -3.80
N LEU A 134 3.04 9.65 -4.73
CA LEU A 134 2.51 10.99 -4.52
C LEU A 134 1.08 11.08 -5.05
N HIS A 135 0.20 11.51 -4.16
CA HIS A 135 -1.24 11.62 -4.37
C HIS A 135 -1.68 13.08 -4.33
N ALA A 136 -2.74 13.39 -5.06
CA ALA A 136 -3.52 14.60 -4.85
C ALA A 136 -4.77 14.27 -4.02
N MET A 137 -5.08 15.12 -3.06
CA MET A 137 -6.35 15.09 -2.35
C MET A 137 -7.37 15.95 -3.09
N MET A 138 -8.41 15.30 -3.57
CA MET A 138 -9.62 15.90 -4.13
C MET A 138 -10.76 15.74 -3.13
N ILE A 139 -11.85 16.48 -3.31
CA ILE A 139 -12.97 16.60 -2.35
C ILE A 139 -13.39 15.25 -1.76
N ASP A 140 -13.53 14.22 -2.60
CA ASP A 140 -14.04 12.90 -2.18
C ASP A 140 -13.04 11.76 -2.36
N ALA A 141 -11.79 12.05 -2.74
CA ALA A 141 -10.83 11.00 -3.08
C ALA A 141 -9.37 11.41 -2.93
N ILE A 142 -8.54 10.44 -2.56
CA ILE A 142 -7.08 10.53 -2.65
C ILE A 142 -6.67 9.78 -3.92
N ILE A 143 -6.16 10.49 -4.91
CA ILE A 143 -5.83 9.93 -6.21
C ILE A 143 -4.32 9.79 -6.35
N PRO A 144 -3.78 8.58 -6.59
CA PRO A 144 -2.36 8.38 -6.85
C PRO A 144 -1.98 8.86 -8.25
N LEU A 145 -1.01 9.77 -8.34
CA LEU A 145 -0.67 10.47 -9.58
C LEU A 145 0.76 10.22 -10.04
N VAL A 146 1.71 10.11 -9.12
CA VAL A 146 3.12 9.87 -9.43
C VAL A 146 3.62 8.70 -8.60
N TYR A 147 4.25 7.74 -9.27
CA TYR A 147 4.75 6.51 -8.67
C TYR A 147 6.27 6.48 -8.81
N GLY A 148 7.00 6.23 -7.74
CA GLY A 148 8.45 6.16 -7.69
C GLY A 148 8.90 4.79 -7.20
N LEU A 149 9.75 4.10 -7.97
CA LEU A 149 10.51 2.96 -7.46
C LEU A 149 11.85 3.49 -6.93
N LEU A 150 12.02 3.47 -5.61
CA LEU A 150 13.19 4.03 -4.92
C LEU A 150 14.05 2.89 -4.38
N ILE A 151 15.38 3.03 -4.46
CA ILE A 151 16.33 2.05 -3.89
C ILE A 151 16.56 2.21 -2.38
N GLY A 152 15.94 3.20 -1.74
CA GLY A 152 16.08 3.47 -0.33
C GLY A 152 14.95 4.35 0.21
N ASN A 153 15.10 4.74 1.47
CA ASN A 153 14.15 5.59 2.20
C ASN A 153 14.86 6.69 3.01
N SER A 154 16.06 7.08 2.57
CA SER A 154 16.77 8.23 3.11
C SER A 154 16.15 9.54 2.62
N ALA A 155 16.47 10.66 3.28
CA ALA A 155 16.03 11.98 2.81
C ALA A 155 16.55 12.26 1.39
N GLU A 156 17.76 11.79 1.07
CA GLU A 156 18.39 11.90 -0.25
C GLU A 156 17.61 11.15 -1.34
N ASP A 157 17.07 9.96 -1.03
CA ASP A 157 16.27 9.17 -1.97
C ASP A 157 14.96 9.89 -2.33
N TYR A 158 14.27 10.44 -1.32
CA TYR A 158 13.06 11.23 -1.52
C TYR A 158 13.35 12.58 -2.18
N ASN A 159 14.47 13.22 -1.85
CA ASN A 159 14.89 14.46 -2.50
C ASN A 159 15.07 14.24 -4.00
N LEU A 160 15.71 13.14 -4.40
CA LEU A 160 15.82 12.78 -5.81
C LEU A 160 14.45 12.60 -6.47
N PHE A 161 13.48 11.97 -5.80
CA PHE A 161 12.12 11.84 -6.30
C PHE A 161 11.44 13.21 -6.48
N PHE A 162 11.40 14.02 -5.43
CA PHE A 162 10.74 15.32 -5.46
C PHE A 162 11.40 16.28 -6.44
N GLU A 163 12.72 16.35 -6.52
CA GLU A 163 13.41 17.19 -7.50
C GLU A 163 13.00 16.88 -8.95
N LYS A 164 12.86 15.59 -9.29
CA LYS A 164 12.46 15.20 -10.65
C LYS A 164 11.03 15.59 -10.96
N VAL A 165 10.14 15.46 -9.97
CA VAL A 165 8.73 15.89 -10.09
C VAL A 165 8.62 17.40 -10.16
N LEU A 166 9.26 18.14 -9.25
CA LEU A 166 9.19 19.60 -9.15
C LEU A 166 9.83 20.31 -10.35
N LYS A 167 10.77 19.67 -11.05
CA LYS A 167 11.32 20.18 -12.33
C LYS A 167 10.31 20.19 -13.48
N GLN A 168 9.16 19.52 -13.35
CA GLN A 168 8.19 19.40 -14.45
C GLN A 168 7.28 20.60 -14.60
N ASP A 169 7.00 21.32 -13.51
CA ASP A 169 6.12 22.49 -13.53
C ASP A 169 6.31 23.32 -12.25
N ASN A 170 5.74 24.52 -12.22
CA ASN A 170 5.69 25.37 -11.04
C ASN A 170 4.52 24.94 -10.13
N PHE A 171 4.76 23.89 -9.33
CA PHE A 171 3.81 23.40 -8.34
C PHE A 171 3.76 24.32 -7.12
N GLN A 172 2.55 24.61 -6.62
CA GLN A 172 2.34 25.43 -5.42
C GLN A 172 1.38 24.74 -4.44
N PRO A 173 1.75 23.56 -3.89
CA PRO A 173 0.95 22.93 -2.85
C PRO A 173 0.94 23.79 -1.59
N GLU A 174 -0.17 23.79 -0.87
CA GLU A 174 -0.30 24.43 0.45
C GLU A 174 0.03 23.45 1.57
N SER A 175 -0.14 22.15 1.35
CA SER A 175 0.20 21.13 2.34
C SER A 175 0.58 19.80 1.74
N ASN A 176 1.45 19.06 2.44
CA ASN A 176 1.73 17.66 2.16
C ASN A 176 1.53 16.82 3.43
N MET A 177 0.69 15.81 3.33
CA MET A 177 0.52 14.80 4.38
C MET A 177 1.43 13.62 4.12
N THR A 178 2.25 13.26 5.09
CA THR A 178 3.15 12.09 5.00
C THR A 178 2.80 11.10 6.11
N ASP A 179 3.32 9.88 5.99
CA ASP A 179 3.51 9.03 7.16
C ASP A 179 4.58 9.62 8.10
N PHE A 180 4.97 8.86 9.13
CA PHE A 180 5.96 9.31 10.11
C PHE A 180 7.39 8.88 9.76
N GLU A 181 7.68 8.64 8.49
CA GLU A 181 9.02 8.29 8.07
C GLU A 181 9.94 9.51 8.04
N THR A 182 11.09 9.41 8.73
CA THR A 182 12.00 10.55 8.91
C THR A 182 12.56 11.07 7.60
N GLY A 183 12.89 10.18 6.64
CA GLY A 183 13.40 10.57 5.33
C GLY A 183 12.41 11.44 4.56
N THR A 184 11.14 10.99 4.48
CA THR A 184 10.08 11.73 3.78
C THR A 184 9.82 13.09 4.42
N ILE A 185 9.73 13.13 5.76
CA ILE A 185 9.52 14.38 6.50
C ILE A 185 10.66 15.37 6.23
N GLN A 186 11.91 14.90 6.28
CA GLN A 186 13.07 15.74 6.04
C GLN A 186 13.09 16.27 4.60
N SER A 187 12.82 15.41 3.62
CA SER A 187 12.78 15.80 2.21
C SER A 187 11.71 16.85 1.90
N VAL A 188 10.52 16.72 2.49
CA VAL A 188 9.45 17.72 2.35
C VAL A 188 9.88 19.05 2.98
N LYS A 189 10.57 19.04 4.12
CA LYS A 189 11.10 20.27 4.73
C LYS A 189 12.18 20.92 3.87
N ASP A 190 13.04 20.13 3.24
CA ASP A 190 14.15 20.63 2.45
C ASP A 190 13.69 21.24 1.11
N LEU A 191 12.74 20.60 0.43
CA LEU A 191 12.34 20.96 -0.94
C LEU A 191 11.01 21.71 -1.03
N LEU A 192 10.17 21.62 0.00
CA LEU A 192 8.85 22.25 0.07
C LEU A 192 8.70 23.03 1.38
N SER A 193 9.74 23.77 1.77
CA SER A 193 9.87 24.40 3.09
C SER A 193 8.76 25.39 3.47
N THR A 194 8.00 25.89 2.49
CA THR A 194 6.92 26.87 2.68
C THR A 194 5.55 26.23 2.91
N ILE A 195 5.41 24.92 2.72
CA ILE A 195 4.12 24.22 2.79
C ILE A 195 3.86 23.69 4.20
N LEU A 196 2.58 23.54 4.55
CA LEU A 196 2.19 22.90 5.80
C LEU A 196 2.40 21.39 5.71
N HIS A 197 3.41 20.88 6.45
CA HIS A 197 3.56 19.45 6.66
C HIS A 197 2.50 18.93 7.63
N LYS A 198 1.83 17.82 7.27
CA LYS A 198 0.81 17.15 8.09
C LYS A 198 1.21 15.70 8.34
N GLY A 199 0.98 15.21 9.55
CA GLY A 199 1.08 13.78 9.86
C GLY A 199 -0.21 13.03 9.51
N CYS A 200 -0.10 11.82 8.98
CA CYS A 200 -1.24 10.97 8.69
C CYS A 200 -1.89 10.41 9.98
N LEU A 201 -3.14 10.78 10.27
CA LEU A 201 -3.88 10.30 11.45
C LEU A 201 -3.99 8.77 11.48
N PHE A 202 -4.17 8.12 10.32
CA PHE A 202 -4.28 6.66 10.23
C PHE A 202 -2.99 6.00 10.74
N HIS A 203 -1.84 6.44 10.26
CA HIS A 203 -0.54 5.94 10.72
C HIS A 203 -0.28 6.25 12.20
N PHE A 204 -0.71 7.43 12.69
CA PHE A 204 -0.62 7.77 14.10
C PHE A 204 -1.47 6.85 14.97
N SER A 205 -2.72 6.63 14.57
CA SER A 205 -3.66 5.73 15.26
C SER A 205 -3.13 4.29 15.31
N GLN A 206 -2.54 3.82 14.21
CA GLN A 206 -1.86 2.53 14.20
C GLN A 206 -0.65 2.49 15.13
N ALA A 207 0.15 3.56 15.21
CA ALA A 207 1.28 3.62 16.14
C ALA A 207 0.83 3.54 17.59
N VAL A 208 -0.24 4.26 17.96
CA VAL A 208 -0.87 4.17 19.28
C VAL A 208 -1.37 2.74 19.54
N TRP A 209 -2.04 2.12 18.57
CA TRP A 209 -2.52 0.74 18.69
C TRP A 209 -1.38 -0.26 18.91
N ARG A 210 -0.26 -0.13 18.18
CA ARG A 210 0.93 -0.96 18.39
C ARG A 210 1.48 -0.83 19.81
N GLN A 211 1.40 0.35 20.42
CA GLN A 211 1.80 0.54 21.82
C GLN A 211 0.84 -0.17 22.80
N VAL A 212 -0.47 -0.09 22.57
CA VAL A 212 -1.47 -0.84 23.35
C VAL A 212 -1.14 -2.34 23.32
N GLN A 213 -0.85 -2.88 22.14
CA GLN A 213 -0.47 -4.29 21.97
C GLN A 213 0.84 -4.62 22.68
N ARG A 214 1.91 -3.82 22.47
CA ARG A 214 3.23 -4.05 23.10
C ARG A 214 3.20 -4.01 24.61
N LYS A 215 2.28 -3.26 25.20
CA LYS A 215 2.09 -3.16 26.66
C LYS A 215 1.17 -4.26 27.22
N GLY A 216 0.70 -5.19 26.38
CA GLY A 216 -0.21 -6.27 26.81
C GLY A 216 -1.63 -5.78 27.15
N LEU A 217 -2.00 -4.57 26.71
CA LEU A 217 -3.27 -3.92 27.06
C LEU A 217 -4.41 -4.25 26.09
N THR A 218 -4.21 -5.17 25.15
CA THR A 218 -5.22 -5.55 24.14
C THR A 218 -6.50 -6.08 24.77
N THR A 219 -6.41 -6.96 25.78
CA THR A 219 -7.60 -7.48 26.48
C THR A 219 -8.37 -6.36 27.16
N LYS A 220 -7.65 -5.49 27.89
CA LYS A 220 -8.24 -4.32 28.55
C LYS A 220 -8.92 -3.38 27.55
N TYR A 221 -8.29 -3.09 26.41
CA TYR A 221 -8.91 -2.30 25.34
C TYR A 221 -10.21 -2.90 24.79
N ASN A 222 -10.31 -4.22 24.73
CA ASN A 222 -11.49 -4.89 24.20
C ASN A 222 -12.64 -4.98 25.22
N GLU A 223 -12.31 -5.11 26.51
CA GLU A 223 -13.27 -5.40 27.58
C GLU A 223 -13.67 -4.17 28.42
N ASP A 224 -12.81 -3.14 28.49
CA ASP A 224 -13.03 -1.93 29.29
C ASP A 224 -13.34 -0.73 28.36
N GLU A 225 -14.60 -0.29 28.36
CA GLU A 225 -15.07 0.81 27.52
C GLU A 225 -14.43 2.15 27.86
N VAL A 226 -14.17 2.41 29.14
CA VAL A 226 -13.54 3.65 29.61
C VAL A 226 -12.10 3.69 29.14
N PHE A 227 -11.37 2.59 29.29
CA PHE A 227 -10.00 2.50 28.80
C PHE A 227 -9.93 2.66 27.26
N ARG A 228 -10.85 2.01 26.53
CA ARG A 228 -10.97 2.17 25.07
C ARG A 228 -11.26 3.61 24.66
N LEU A 229 -12.15 4.29 25.38
CA LEU A 229 -12.46 5.70 25.14
C LEU A 229 -11.23 6.59 25.41
N ASN A 230 -10.50 6.35 26.49
CA ASN A 230 -9.28 7.10 26.82
C ASN A 230 -8.20 6.96 25.72
N VAL A 231 -8.04 5.75 25.14
CA VAL A 231 -7.12 5.56 24.00
C VAL A 231 -7.58 6.33 22.76
N LYS A 232 -8.89 6.38 22.48
CA LYS A 232 -9.43 7.20 21.38
C LYS A 232 -9.25 8.69 21.65
N GLN A 233 -9.43 9.13 22.89
CA GLN A 233 -9.20 10.52 23.30
C GLN A 233 -7.71 10.91 23.16
N LEU A 234 -6.79 10.01 23.49
CA LEU A 234 -5.35 10.20 23.26
C LEU A 234 -5.05 10.48 21.79
N ILE A 235 -5.69 9.75 20.87
CA ILE A 235 -5.55 10.00 19.43
C ILE A 235 -6.19 11.35 19.05
N ALA A 236 -7.33 11.69 19.64
CA ALA A 236 -8.04 12.94 19.39
C ALA A 236 -7.27 14.20 19.84
N LEU A 237 -6.28 14.07 20.73
CA LEU A 237 -5.39 15.18 21.10
C LEU A 237 -4.67 15.79 19.89
N ALA A 238 -4.49 15.03 18.80
CA ALA A 238 -3.94 15.56 17.55
C ALA A 238 -4.77 16.71 16.93
N PHE A 239 -6.02 16.90 17.40
CA PHE A 239 -6.94 17.95 16.93
C PHE A 239 -7.19 19.04 17.98
N VAL A 240 -6.55 18.94 19.14
CA VAL A 240 -6.62 20.00 20.15
C VAL A 240 -5.65 21.09 19.75
N SER A 241 -6.13 22.34 19.73
CA SER A 241 -5.28 23.49 19.42
C SER A 241 -4.18 23.64 20.48
N LEU A 242 -3.01 24.14 20.07
CA LEU A 242 -1.87 24.41 20.95
C LEU A 242 -1.87 25.85 21.46
N ASP A 243 -3.05 26.48 21.54
CA ASP A 243 -3.26 27.88 21.98
C ASP A 243 -2.43 28.24 23.22
#